data_AF-G3AF79-F1
#
_entry.id   AF-G3AF79-F1
#
_cell.length_a   1.000
_cell.length_b   1.000
_cell.length_c   1.000
_cell.angle_alpha   90.00
_cell.angle_beta   90.00
_cell.angle_gamma   90.00
#
_symmetry.space_group_name_H-M   'P 1'
#
loop_
_entity.id
_entity.type
_entity.pdbx_description
1 polymer ?
#
loop_
_entity_poly.entity_id
_entity_poly.type
_entity_poly.pdbx_seq_one_letter_code
_entity_poly.pdbx_strand_id
1 'polypeptide(L)'
;MLNRIILQRSYRPIQILAFNRNLATITKFDTKKFVQLLQEKGDFTQKQAETAVQVVNSAINDGISSITNNLVSKETLSSNAYQQKVDFAKLKGELQTMDKAEFTSLKKEQEKLRTDLTNLKNRLKEEITKNQAGVRLDLNLEKGRIREESSIHESKIEETYTRIDEEIANMQMQIKSVKTQVMQWLIGVCSGTFALMLAFIRYFG
;
A
#
# COMPACT_ATOMS: atom_id res chain seq x y z
N MET A 1 -15.60 37.66 -0.16
CA MET A 1 -14.70 38.07 -1.25
C MET A 1 -15.11 37.33 -2.51
N LEU A 2 -15.84 38.03 -3.38
CA LEU A 2 -16.28 37.55 -4.69
C LEU A 2 -15.08 37.43 -5.62
N ASN A 3 -14.95 36.31 -6.33
CA ASN A 3 -14.20 36.30 -7.59
C ASN A 3 -15.08 35.71 -8.69
N ARG A 4 -15.99 36.56 -9.18
CA ARG A 4 -16.83 36.32 -10.34
C ARG A 4 -15.95 36.55 -11.58
N ILE A 5 -15.26 35.52 -12.05
CA ILE A 5 -14.58 35.57 -13.35
C ILE A 5 -15.66 35.49 -14.41
N ILE A 6 -16.08 36.67 -14.87
CA ILE A 6 -16.90 36.86 -16.07
C ILE A 6 -15.99 36.46 -17.24
N LEU A 7 -16.12 35.22 -17.70
CA LEU A 7 -15.60 34.82 -19.00
C LEU A 7 -16.43 35.54 -20.07
N GLN A 8 -16.02 36.76 -20.43
CA GLN A 8 -16.35 37.34 -21.72
C GLN A 8 -15.79 36.39 -22.79
N ARG A 9 -16.62 35.42 -23.22
CA ARG A 9 -16.38 34.67 -24.45
C ARG A 9 -16.43 35.69 -25.58
N SER A 10 -15.27 36.18 -25.99
CA SER A 10 -15.11 36.84 -27.29
C SER A 10 -15.41 35.78 -28.34
N TYR A 11 -16.66 35.72 -28.78
CA TYR A 11 -17.08 34.94 -29.93
C TYR A 11 -16.50 35.62 -31.16
N ARG A 12 -15.23 35.34 -31.49
CA ARG A 12 -14.73 35.61 -32.83
C ARG A 12 -15.39 34.58 -33.74
N PRO A 13 -16.32 34.96 -34.64
CA PRO A 13 -16.77 34.05 -35.66
C PRO A 13 -15.53 33.65 -36.46
N ILE A 14 -15.37 32.35 -36.70
CA ILE A 14 -14.37 31.86 -37.64
C ILE A 14 -14.79 32.47 -38.98
N GLN A 15 -14.02 33.46 -39.44
CA GLN A 15 -14.16 33.96 -40.80
C GLN A 15 -13.66 32.82 -41.69
N ILE A 16 -14.58 31.95 -42.09
CA ILE A 16 -14.33 31.02 -43.18
C ILE A 16 -14.09 31.92 -44.38
N LEU A 17 -12.81 32.10 -44.75
CA LEU A 17 -12.38 32.76 -45.98
C LEU A 17 -13.31 32.26 -47.08
N ALA A 18 -14.16 33.15 -47.58
CA ALA A 18 -15.11 32.83 -48.61
C ALA A 18 -14.31 32.55 -49.88
N PHE A 19 -13.91 31.29 -50.07
CA PHE A 19 -13.34 30.85 -51.31
C PHE A 19 -14.47 30.72 -52.31
N ASN A 20 -14.84 31.85 -52.89
CA ASN A 20 -15.89 31.98 -53.87
C ASN A 20 -15.34 31.50 -55.23
N ARG A 21 -15.11 30.19 -55.36
CA ARG A 21 -14.82 29.61 -56.68
C ARG A 21 -16.12 29.55 -57.47
N ASN A 22 -16.39 30.60 -58.22
CA ASN A 22 -17.34 30.54 -59.33
C ASN A 22 -16.78 29.54 -60.35
N LEU A 23 -17.24 28.28 -60.34
CA LEU A 23 -16.79 27.25 -61.26
C LEU A 23 -16.95 27.62 -62.75
N ALA A 24 -17.88 28.54 -63.05
CA ALA A 24 -18.06 29.16 -64.37
C ALA A 24 -16.81 29.92 -64.89
N THR A 25 -15.83 30.24 -64.03
CA THR A 25 -14.58 30.89 -64.42
C THR A 25 -13.44 29.92 -64.73
N ILE A 26 -13.59 28.61 -64.45
CA ILE A 26 -12.48 27.65 -64.62
C ILE A 26 -12.24 27.32 -66.10
N THR A 27 -13.25 27.39 -66.97
CA THR A 27 -13.05 27.23 -68.41
C THR A 27 -14.04 28.04 -69.23
N LYS A 28 -13.70 29.29 -69.57
CA LYS A 28 -14.37 30.00 -70.67
C LYS A 28 -13.87 29.42 -72.00
N PHE A 29 -14.37 28.25 -72.39
CA PHE A 29 -14.00 27.62 -73.66
C PHE A 29 -14.72 28.34 -74.80
N ASP A 30 -13.97 29.13 -75.57
CA ASP A 30 -14.50 29.86 -76.73
C ASP A 30 -14.59 28.93 -77.95
N THR A 31 -15.74 28.29 -78.09
CA THR A 31 -16.04 27.36 -79.18
C THR A 31 -15.90 28.00 -80.56
N LYS A 32 -16.24 29.29 -80.72
CA LYS A 32 -16.18 29.98 -82.01
C LYS A 32 -14.75 30.25 -82.45
N LYS A 33 -13.92 30.76 -81.53
CA LYS A 33 -12.50 31.00 -81.79
C LYS A 33 -11.76 29.68 -82.09
N PHE A 34 -12.17 28.58 -81.46
CA PHE A 34 -11.58 27.27 -81.68
C PHE A 34 -11.94 26.69 -83.07
N VAL A 35 -13.19 26.87 -83.53
CA VAL A 35 -13.59 26.51 -84.91
C VAL A 35 -12.77 27.27 -85.95
N GLN A 36 -12.62 28.59 -85.79
CA GLN A 36 -11.83 29.42 -86.72
C GLN A 36 -10.36 28.96 -86.81
N LEU A 37 -9.74 28.66 -85.66
CA LEU A 37 -8.37 28.17 -85.61
C LEU A 37 -8.19 26.81 -86.32
N LEU A 38 -9.15 25.91 -86.19
CA LEU A 38 -9.11 24.60 -86.87
C LEU A 38 -9.26 24.73 -88.38
N GLN A 39 -10.09 25.69 -88.84
CA GLN A 39 -10.26 25.99 -90.26
C GLN A 39 -9.02 26.67 -90.85
N GLU A 40 -8.44 27.66 -90.16
CA GLU A 40 -7.32 28.45 -90.68
C GLU A 40 -5.97 27.75 -90.62
N LYS A 41 -5.72 26.92 -89.59
CA LYS A 41 -4.39 26.33 -89.34
C LYS A 41 -4.33 24.82 -89.54
N GLY A 42 -5.48 24.15 -89.60
CA GLY A 42 -5.55 22.69 -89.71
C GLY A 42 -6.17 22.17 -91.00
N ASP A 43 -6.59 23.06 -91.91
CA ASP A 43 -7.33 22.73 -93.14
C ASP A 43 -8.61 21.90 -92.90
N PHE A 44 -9.24 22.06 -91.72
CA PHE A 44 -10.48 21.34 -91.41
C PHE A 44 -11.66 21.96 -92.16
N THR A 45 -12.52 21.11 -92.72
CA THR A 45 -13.82 21.60 -93.22
C THR A 45 -14.68 22.11 -92.06
N GLN A 46 -15.60 23.04 -92.33
CA GLN A 46 -16.48 23.62 -91.30
C GLN A 46 -17.17 22.54 -90.44
N LYS A 47 -17.71 21.51 -91.09
CA LYS A 47 -18.41 20.42 -90.40
C LYS A 47 -17.47 19.60 -89.51
N GLN A 48 -16.22 19.38 -89.93
CA GLN A 48 -15.21 18.69 -89.13
C GLN A 48 -14.74 19.53 -87.93
N ALA A 49 -14.50 20.83 -88.13
CA ALA A 49 -14.11 21.75 -87.07
C ALA A 49 -15.22 21.88 -86.01
N GLU A 50 -16.47 22.06 -86.41
CA GLU A 50 -17.63 22.11 -85.51
C GLU A 50 -17.80 20.81 -84.71
N THR A 51 -17.65 19.65 -85.37
CA THR A 51 -17.76 18.34 -84.70
C THR A 51 -16.65 18.13 -83.68
N ALA A 52 -15.39 18.45 -84.03
CA ALA A 52 -14.26 18.34 -83.11
C ALA A 52 -14.43 19.24 -81.88
N VAL A 53 -14.90 20.48 -82.09
CA VAL A 53 -15.18 21.43 -81.01
C VAL A 53 -16.30 20.94 -80.11
N GLN A 54 -17.35 20.31 -80.65
CA GLN A 54 -18.44 19.72 -79.87
C GLN A 54 -17.97 18.56 -78.98
N VAL A 55 -17.10 17.69 -79.48
CA VAL A 55 -16.52 16.58 -78.70
C VAL A 55 -15.66 17.12 -77.56
N VAL A 56 -14.80 18.11 -77.83
CA VAL A 56 -13.96 18.74 -76.81
C VAL A 56 -14.81 19.46 -75.76
N ASN A 57 -15.83 20.21 -76.18
CA ASN A 57 -16.74 20.88 -75.27
C ASN A 57 -17.51 19.89 -74.39
N SER A 58 -17.93 18.75 -74.94
CA SER A 58 -18.61 17.70 -74.16
C SER A 58 -17.66 17.08 -73.14
N ALA A 59 -16.44 16.70 -73.53
CA ALA A 59 -15.44 16.14 -72.62
C ALA A 59 -15.05 17.11 -71.48
N ILE A 60 -14.95 18.42 -71.78
CA ILE A 60 -14.71 19.45 -70.77
C ILE A 60 -15.88 19.54 -69.79
N ASN A 61 -17.13 19.56 -70.28
CA ASN A 61 -18.31 19.63 -69.43
C ASN A 61 -18.48 18.36 -68.56
N ASP A 62 -18.19 17.18 -69.11
CA ASP A 62 -18.19 15.91 -68.36
C ASP A 62 -17.11 15.93 -67.26
N GLY A 63 -15.91 16.43 -67.57
CA GLY A 63 -14.84 16.60 -66.59
C GLY A 63 -15.20 17.58 -65.46
N ILE A 64 -15.82 18.71 -65.80
CA ILE A 64 -16.30 19.70 -64.81
C ILE A 64 -17.39 19.09 -63.94
N SER A 65 -18.35 18.38 -64.54
CA SER A 65 -19.42 17.69 -63.81
C SER A 65 -18.86 16.66 -62.83
N SER A 66 -17.91 15.83 -63.28
CA SER A 66 -17.23 14.83 -62.46
C SER A 66 -16.47 15.46 -61.27
N ILE A 67 -15.75 16.55 -61.50
CA ILE A 67 -15.05 17.29 -60.42
C ILE A 67 -16.07 17.87 -59.44
N THR A 68 -17.14 18.50 -59.94
CA THR A 68 -18.16 19.15 -59.11
C THR A 68 -18.91 18.15 -58.23
N ASN A 69 -19.20 16.95 -58.76
CA ASN A 69 -19.85 15.88 -58.01
C ASN A 69 -19.02 15.37 -56.83
N ASN A 70 -17.70 15.55 -56.87
CA ASN A 70 -16.80 15.21 -55.76
C ASN A 70 -16.54 16.39 -54.80
N LEU A 71 -17.05 17.59 -55.10
CA LEU A 71 -16.93 18.75 -54.21
C LEU A 71 -18.04 18.71 -53.16
N VAL A 72 -17.64 18.91 -51.89
CA VAL A 72 -18.59 19.12 -50.81
C VAL A 72 -19.12 20.56 -50.87
N SER A 73 -20.43 20.73 -50.65
CA SER A 73 -21.02 22.06 -50.60
C SER A 73 -20.45 22.85 -49.41
N LYS A 74 -20.32 24.18 -49.57
CA LYS A 74 -19.88 25.07 -48.48
C LYS A 74 -20.79 24.94 -47.24
N GLU A 75 -22.07 24.70 -47.46
CA GLU A 75 -23.06 24.47 -46.41
C GLU A 75 -22.76 23.19 -45.62
N THR A 76 -22.52 22.07 -46.31
CA THR A 76 -22.15 20.79 -45.68
C THR A 76 -20.85 20.91 -44.89
N LEU A 77 -19.83 21.58 -45.44
CA LEU A 77 -18.58 21.83 -44.73
C LEU A 77 -18.78 22.67 -43.45
N SER A 78 -19.60 23.73 -43.55
CA SER A 78 -19.88 24.63 -42.43
C SER A 78 -20.69 23.93 -41.34
N SER A 79 -21.66 23.10 -41.73
CA SER A 79 -22.47 22.28 -40.83
C SER A 79 -21.61 21.26 -40.08
N ASN A 80 -20.75 20.53 -40.80
CA ASN A 80 -19.82 19.57 -40.19
C ASN A 80 -18.84 20.23 -39.21
N ALA A 81 -18.30 21.40 -39.57
CA ALA A 81 -17.42 22.17 -38.69
C ALA A 81 -18.15 22.67 -37.43
N TYR A 82 -19.43 23.08 -37.57
CA TYR A 82 -20.26 23.45 -36.44
C TYR A 82 -20.53 22.26 -35.51
N GLN A 83 -20.90 21.11 -36.07
CA GLN A 83 -21.15 19.88 -35.31
C GLN A 83 -19.90 19.45 -34.53
N GLN A 84 -18.73 19.41 -35.18
CA GLN A 84 -17.46 19.13 -34.50
C GLN A 84 -17.21 20.08 -33.34
N LYS A 85 -17.47 21.38 -33.50
CA LYS A 85 -17.28 22.37 -32.43
C LYS A 85 -18.21 22.12 -31.24
N VAL A 86 -19.45 21.71 -31.50
CA VAL A 86 -20.40 21.32 -30.44
C VAL A 86 -19.91 20.07 -29.72
N ASP A 87 -19.47 19.04 -30.46
CA ASP A 87 -18.96 17.80 -29.89
C ASP A 87 -17.71 18.05 -29.04
N PHE A 88 -16.79 18.90 -29.50
CA PHE A 88 -15.63 19.33 -28.71
C PHE A 88 -16.03 20.05 -27.42
N ALA A 89 -17.05 20.91 -27.48
CA ALA A 89 -17.54 21.61 -26.29
C ALA A 89 -18.17 20.63 -25.29
N LYS A 90 -18.91 19.63 -25.78
CA LYS A 90 -19.51 18.57 -24.97
C LYS A 90 -18.44 17.69 -24.31
N LEU A 91 -17.50 17.16 -25.09
CA LEU A 91 -16.40 16.34 -24.60
C LEU A 91 -15.58 17.07 -23.53
N LYS A 92 -15.30 18.36 -23.76
CA LYS A 92 -14.60 19.18 -22.77
C LYS A 92 -15.39 19.31 -21.47
N GLY A 93 -16.71 19.46 -21.54
CA GLY A 93 -17.57 19.54 -20.36
C GLY A 93 -17.64 18.22 -19.58
N GLU A 94 -17.73 17.10 -20.29
CA GLU A 94 -17.70 15.75 -19.71
C GLU A 94 -16.36 15.50 -19.01
N LEU A 95 -15.24 15.78 -19.68
CA LEU A 95 -13.89 15.63 -19.11
C LEU A 95 -13.69 16.49 -17.87
N GLN A 96 -14.10 17.76 -17.90
CA GLN A 96 -14.03 18.63 -16.72
C GLN A 96 -14.88 18.15 -15.55
N THR A 97 -16.00 17.49 -15.82
CA THR A 97 -16.88 16.96 -14.78
C THR A 97 -16.29 15.67 -14.19
N MET A 98 -15.77 14.79 -15.04
CA MET A 98 -15.09 13.57 -14.66
C MET A 98 -13.85 13.88 -13.81
N ASP A 99 -12.97 14.77 -14.26
CA ASP A 99 -11.76 15.17 -13.53
C ASP A 99 -12.09 15.70 -12.13
N LYS A 100 -13.15 16.51 -12.00
CA LYS A 100 -13.60 17.02 -10.70
C LYS A 100 -14.14 15.91 -9.81
N ALA A 101 -14.89 14.96 -10.36
CA ALA A 101 -15.41 13.83 -9.62
C ALA A 101 -14.28 12.92 -9.14
N GLU A 102 -13.34 12.57 -10.00
CA GLU A 102 -12.16 11.77 -9.67
C GLU A 102 -11.29 12.46 -8.62
N PHE A 103 -11.00 13.75 -8.80
CA PHE A 103 -10.23 14.52 -7.83
C PHE A 103 -10.90 14.54 -6.45
N THR A 104 -12.23 14.69 -6.42
CA THR A 104 -12.99 14.67 -5.16
C THR A 104 -12.95 13.28 -4.52
N SER A 105 -13.06 12.21 -5.31
CA SER A 105 -12.95 10.83 -4.83
C SER A 105 -11.56 10.55 -4.26
N LEU A 106 -10.51 10.88 -5.01
CA LEU A 106 -9.11 10.71 -4.58
C LEU A 106 -8.84 11.48 -3.29
N LYS A 107 -9.33 12.73 -3.17
CA LYS A 107 -9.18 13.51 -1.94
C LYS A 107 -9.88 12.85 -0.76
N LYS A 108 -11.08 12.28 -0.97
CA LYS A 108 -11.83 11.56 0.07
C LYS A 108 -11.08 10.28 0.51
N GLU A 109 -10.56 9.52 -0.44
CA GLU A 109 -9.76 8.32 -0.16
C GLU A 109 -8.46 8.67 0.57
N GLN A 110 -7.78 9.75 0.17
CA GLN A 110 -6.57 10.22 0.81
C GLN A 110 -6.83 10.63 2.27
N GLU A 111 -7.92 11.34 2.55
CA GLU A 111 -8.27 11.72 3.93
C GLU A 111 -8.67 10.51 4.78
N LYS A 112 -9.38 9.53 4.18
CA LYS A 112 -9.68 8.26 4.84
C LYS A 112 -8.41 7.51 5.19
N LEU A 113 -7.50 7.33 4.24
CA LEU A 113 -6.20 6.66 4.45
C LEU A 113 -5.38 7.35 5.54
N ARG A 114 -5.38 8.69 5.56
CA ARG A 114 -4.70 9.48 6.59
C ARG A 114 -5.29 9.24 7.98
N THR A 115 -6.61 9.14 8.08
CA THR A 115 -7.32 8.84 9.32
C THR A 115 -7.01 7.42 9.80
N ASP A 116 -7.11 6.43 8.90
CA ASP A 116 -6.82 5.03 9.20
C ASP A 116 -5.36 4.84 9.66
N LEU A 117 -4.41 5.52 9.01
CA LEU A 117 -3.00 5.50 9.40
C LEU A 117 -2.78 6.09 10.80
N THR A 118 -3.46 7.20 11.12
CA THR A 118 -3.39 7.82 12.45
C THR A 118 -3.96 6.89 13.52
N ASN A 119 -5.11 6.27 13.24
CA ASN A 119 -5.75 5.31 14.14
C ASN A 119 -4.86 4.08 14.36
N LEU A 120 -4.29 3.52 13.30
CA LEU A 120 -3.38 2.37 13.40
C LEU A 120 -2.14 2.70 14.22
N LYS A 121 -1.55 3.88 14.03
CA LYS A 121 -0.41 4.36 14.81
C LYS A 121 -0.75 4.44 16.31
N ASN A 122 -1.92 4.98 16.65
CA ASN A 122 -2.34 5.09 18.05
C ASN A 122 -2.57 3.72 18.68
N ARG A 123 -3.30 2.83 17.99
CA ARG A 123 -3.53 1.45 18.46
C ARG A 123 -2.22 0.70 18.66
N LEU A 124 -1.26 0.83 17.73
CA LEU A 124 0.03 0.18 17.86
C LEU A 124 0.80 0.70 19.09
N LYS A 125 0.76 2.01 19.35
CA LYS A 125 1.39 2.60 20.53
C LYS A 125 0.75 2.09 21.83
N GLU A 126 -0.57 1.96 21.86
CA GLU A 126 -1.31 1.40 23.01
C GLU A 126 -0.96 -0.07 23.24
N GLU A 127 -0.95 -0.89 22.19
CA GLU A 127 -0.54 -2.30 22.25
C GLU A 127 0.89 -2.47 22.74
N ILE A 128 1.84 -1.68 22.23
CA ILE A 128 3.23 -1.68 22.71
C ILE A 128 3.28 -1.35 24.21
N THR A 129 2.58 -0.30 24.63
CA THR A 129 2.57 0.14 26.03
C THR A 129 1.97 -0.92 26.94
N LYS A 130 0.85 -1.53 26.51
CA LYS A 130 0.18 -2.61 27.24
C LYS A 130 1.06 -3.85 27.35
N ASN A 131 1.68 -4.27 26.25
CA ASN A 131 2.58 -5.42 26.24
C ASN A 131 3.81 -5.18 27.13
N GLN A 132 4.42 -3.99 27.03
CA GLN A 132 5.53 -3.62 27.91
C GLN A 132 5.14 -3.64 29.40
N ALA A 133 3.95 -3.16 29.75
CA ALA A 133 3.43 -3.24 31.10
C ALA A 133 3.19 -4.70 31.55
N GLY A 134 2.67 -5.54 30.66
CA GLY A 134 2.50 -6.98 30.88
C GLY A 134 3.83 -7.68 31.17
N VAL A 135 4.82 -7.52 30.29
CA VAL A 135 6.16 -8.10 30.47
C VAL A 135 6.79 -7.62 31.78
N ARG A 136 6.66 -6.33 32.12
CA ARG A 136 7.17 -5.80 33.38
C ARG A 136 6.47 -6.45 34.58
N LEU A 137 5.16 -6.65 34.53
CA LEU A 137 4.41 -7.32 35.58
C LEU A 137 4.88 -8.77 35.74
N ASP A 138 4.98 -9.52 34.64
CA ASP A 138 5.42 -10.90 34.62
C ASP A 138 6.80 -11.07 35.27
N LEU A 139 7.75 -10.18 34.93
CA LEU A 139 9.08 -10.18 35.54
C LEU A 139 9.04 -9.86 37.05
N ASN A 140 8.16 -8.97 37.49
CA ASN A 140 8.03 -8.66 38.91
C ASN A 140 7.41 -9.83 39.69
N LEU A 141 6.41 -10.50 39.12
CA LEU A 141 5.80 -11.69 39.70
C LEU A 141 6.83 -12.83 39.80
N GLU A 142 7.57 -13.09 38.72
CA GLU A 142 8.59 -14.13 38.70
C GLU A 142 9.74 -13.83 39.68
N LYS A 143 10.17 -12.56 39.78
CA LYS A 143 11.14 -12.13 40.80
C LYS A 143 10.60 -12.35 42.22
N GLY A 144 9.31 -12.09 42.44
CA GLY A 144 8.63 -12.38 43.70
C GLY A 144 8.65 -13.87 44.02
N ARG A 145 8.29 -14.71 43.05
CA ARG A 145 8.28 -16.18 43.16
C ARG A 145 9.67 -16.72 43.51
N ILE A 146 10.71 -16.28 42.82
CA ILE A 146 12.11 -16.68 43.10
C ILE A 146 12.51 -16.30 44.52
N ARG A 147 12.11 -15.10 44.99
CA ARG A 147 12.42 -14.65 46.35
C ARG A 147 11.71 -15.50 47.41
N GLU A 148 10.45 -15.84 47.19
CA GLU A 148 9.69 -16.72 48.09
C GLU A 148 10.30 -18.13 48.14
N GLU A 149 10.59 -18.71 46.97
CA GLU A 149 11.24 -20.01 46.85
C GLU A 149 12.62 -20.02 47.55
N SER A 150 13.41 -18.96 47.35
CA SER A 150 14.69 -18.77 48.05
C SER A 150 14.53 -18.69 49.57
N SER A 151 13.52 -17.96 50.07
CA SER A 151 13.23 -17.89 51.52
C SER A 151 12.80 -19.24 52.09
N ILE A 152 12.02 -20.03 51.34
CA ILE A 152 11.62 -21.38 51.75
C ILE A 152 12.85 -22.29 51.83
N HIS A 153 13.77 -22.20 50.86
CA HIS A 153 15.01 -22.95 50.87
C HIS A 153 15.89 -22.58 52.06
N GLU A 154 16.05 -21.29 52.36
CA GLU A 154 16.80 -20.83 53.52
C GLU A 154 16.24 -21.41 54.82
N SER A 155 14.91 -21.36 55.00
CA SER A 155 14.26 -21.93 56.19
C SER A 155 14.44 -23.44 56.30
N LYS A 156 14.36 -24.19 55.19
CA LYS A 156 14.63 -25.64 55.17
C LYS A 156 16.08 -25.96 55.51
N ILE A 157 17.01 -25.13 55.06
CA ILE A 157 18.44 -25.28 55.38
C ILE A 157 18.66 -25.05 56.87
N GLU A 158 18.11 -23.97 57.44
CA GLU A 158 18.19 -23.67 58.88
C GLU A 158 17.57 -24.77 59.76
N GLU A 159 16.40 -25.28 59.36
CA GLU A 159 15.77 -26.42 60.04
C GLU A 159 16.66 -27.68 59.98
N THR A 160 17.30 -27.93 58.84
CA THR A 160 18.22 -29.07 58.68
C THR A 160 19.46 -28.90 59.54
N TYR A 161 20.05 -27.70 59.61
CA TYR A 161 21.17 -27.41 60.53
C TYR A 161 20.77 -27.65 61.99
N THR A 162 19.59 -27.17 62.40
CA THR A 162 19.07 -27.37 63.76
C THR A 162 18.95 -28.86 64.09
N ARG A 163 18.40 -29.67 63.17
CA ARG A 163 18.30 -31.12 63.35
C ARG A 163 19.67 -31.80 63.46
N ILE A 164 20.65 -31.35 62.66
CA ILE A 164 22.03 -31.86 62.75
C ILE A 164 22.63 -31.56 64.13
N ASP A 165 22.45 -30.35 64.66
CA ASP A 165 22.96 -29.98 65.98
C ASP A 165 22.29 -30.81 67.10
N GLU A 166 20.98 -31.07 66.99
CA GLU A 166 20.25 -31.97 67.89
C GLU A 166 20.80 -33.41 67.83
N GLU A 167 21.04 -33.94 66.63
CA GLU A 167 21.63 -35.28 66.43
C GLU A 167 23.05 -35.35 67.02
N ILE A 168 23.88 -34.33 66.82
CA ILE A 168 25.22 -34.24 67.41
C ILE A 168 25.14 -34.25 68.94
N ALA A 169 24.26 -33.44 69.53
CA ALA A 169 24.07 -33.41 70.98
C ALA A 169 23.61 -34.77 71.53
N ASN A 170 22.68 -35.43 70.83
CA ASN A 170 22.21 -36.77 71.17
C ASN A 170 23.35 -37.79 71.12
N MET A 171 24.16 -37.80 70.05
CA MET A 171 25.34 -38.68 69.95
C MET A 171 26.35 -38.42 71.08
N GLN A 172 26.61 -37.16 71.42
CA GLN A 172 27.48 -36.82 72.55
C GLN A 172 26.95 -37.34 73.89
N MET A 173 25.63 -37.24 74.12
CA MET A 173 24.98 -37.80 75.32
C MET A 173 25.11 -39.32 75.36
N GLN A 174 24.88 -40.01 74.23
CA GLN A 174 25.07 -41.46 74.14
C GLN A 174 26.51 -41.86 74.44
N ILE A 175 27.50 -41.17 73.87
CA ILE A 175 28.92 -41.42 74.15
C ILE A 175 29.24 -41.23 75.65
N LYS A 176 28.76 -40.14 76.26
CA LYS A 176 28.95 -39.89 77.71
C LYS A 176 28.31 -40.99 78.55
N SER A 177 27.10 -41.42 78.20
CA SER A 177 26.40 -42.53 78.86
C SER A 177 27.21 -43.82 78.78
N VAL A 178 27.66 -44.21 77.58
CA VAL A 178 28.50 -45.41 77.37
C VAL A 178 29.79 -45.31 78.18
N LYS A 179 30.47 -44.16 78.19
CA LYS A 179 31.67 -43.94 79.00
C LYS A 179 31.42 -44.17 80.50
N THR A 180 30.32 -43.65 81.03
CA THR A 180 29.94 -43.84 82.44
C THR A 180 29.62 -45.30 82.74
N GLN A 181 28.89 -45.98 81.85
CA GLN A 181 28.59 -47.41 82.00
C GLN A 181 29.87 -48.25 82.05
N VAL A 182 30.84 -47.98 81.15
CA VAL A 182 32.15 -48.65 81.15
C VAL A 182 32.91 -48.37 82.45
N MET A 183 32.91 -47.13 82.96
CA MET A 183 33.55 -46.80 84.23
C MET A 183 32.91 -47.53 85.41
N GLN A 184 31.57 -47.59 85.46
CA GLN A 184 30.84 -48.34 86.48
C GLN A 184 31.16 -49.84 86.41
N TRP A 185 31.23 -50.41 85.21
CA TRP A 185 31.61 -51.81 85.02
C TRP A 185 33.04 -52.08 85.52
N LEU A 186 34.00 -51.20 85.20
CA LEU A 186 35.37 -51.30 85.71
C LEU A 186 35.42 -51.27 87.25
N ILE A 187 34.69 -50.36 87.88
CA ILE A 187 34.59 -50.29 89.36
C ILE A 187 34.04 -51.61 89.92
N GLY A 188 33.00 -52.16 89.30
CA GLY A 188 32.40 -53.44 89.68
C GLY A 188 33.39 -54.61 89.58
N VAL A 189 34.13 -54.69 88.47
CA VAL A 189 35.16 -55.74 88.25
C VAL A 189 36.29 -55.60 89.27
N CYS A 190 36.86 -54.41 89.45
CA CYS A 190 37.94 -54.18 90.43
C CYS A 190 37.50 -54.48 91.88
N SER A 191 36.28 -54.07 92.25
CA SER A 191 35.75 -54.36 93.59
C SER A 191 35.51 -55.86 93.79
N GLY A 192 35.02 -56.55 92.76
CA GLY A 192 34.82 -58.00 92.76
C GLY A 192 36.14 -58.76 92.90
N THR A 193 37.17 -58.41 92.12
CA THR A 193 38.49 -59.06 92.21
C THR A 193 39.15 -58.78 93.56
N PHE A 194 39.04 -57.56 94.08
CA PHE A 194 39.53 -57.22 95.42
C PHE A 194 38.82 -58.03 96.52
N ALA A 195 37.49 -58.17 96.45
CA ALA A 195 36.73 -58.98 97.38
C ALA A 195 37.14 -60.46 97.33
N LEU A 196 37.34 -61.02 96.13
CA LEU A 196 37.85 -62.38 95.96
C LEU A 196 39.26 -62.55 96.54
N MET A 197 40.15 -61.58 96.34
CA MET A 197 41.49 -61.58 96.90
C MET A 197 41.46 -61.57 98.44
N LEU A 198 40.64 -60.70 99.03
CA LEU A 198 40.44 -60.67 100.48
C LEU A 198 39.87 -61.99 101.02
N ALA A 199 38.89 -62.58 100.33
CA ALA A 199 38.33 -63.88 100.70
C ALA A 199 39.38 -65.00 100.64
N PHE A 200 40.23 -65.00 99.62
CA PHE A 200 41.33 -65.95 99.47
C PHE A 200 42.35 -65.81 100.62
N ILE A 201 42.78 -64.59 100.94
CA ILE A 201 43.68 -64.32 102.08
C ILE A 201 43.07 -64.83 103.38
N ARG A 202 41.76 -64.62 103.60
CA ARG A 202 41.07 -65.10 104.80
C ARG A 202 40.93 -66.63 104.88
N TYR A 203 40.86 -67.32 103.74
CA TYR A 203 40.75 -68.79 103.71
C TYR A 203 42.10 -69.49 103.93
N PHE A 204 43.19 -68.89 103.46
CA PHE A 204 44.55 -69.48 103.54
C PHE A 204 45.43 -68.92 104.67
N GLY A 205 45.05 -67.80 105.29
CA GLY A 205 45.73 -67.19 106.44
C GLY A 205 45.09 -67.53 107.79
#